data_AF-A0A7J7GQI9-F1
#
_entry.id   AF-A0A7J7GQI9-F1
#
_cell.length_a   1.000
_cell.length_b   1.000
_cell.length_c   1.000
_cell.angle_alpha   90.00
_cell.angle_beta   90.00
_cell.angle_gamma   90.00
#
_symmetry.space_group_name_H-M   'P 1'
#
loop_
_entity.id
_entity.type
_entity.pdbx_description
1 polymer ?
#
loop_
_entity_poly.entity_id
_entity_poly.type
_entity_poly.pdbx_seq_one_letter_code
_entity_poly.pdbx_strand_id
1 'polypeptide(L)'
;MIHQSPPIRHSKLTRSGKLVLRTEEHRGEEKLIANTTGSAASASMLDSGNLVLYNDTQQQQPIWQSFDFPTDTILGGQNLSMGMRLTSHLSDTDHSTGQYEIILQTDGNLVLYPLNTEESPTDAYYASGTDRYAPLFLSFNHSTGTLALINSTSLEAIRYLNSGLAINNNYKTIIYRATLYFGGFFKLNSHKFNARSGESQIQNEWIQPADPCAVRNFCGFNSFCTFNDNQPYCLCVPGTDFIDANKWSLGCDKNFSRRVCKDGIENDTNSFYITTMENMKWGDFPYIQVMQVSMEDCKKSCLEDCNCEAASFVASTCRKHSLPVRYFERVVGGRAFTALFKVRVVKSEKQPLPQTLVSVRSRKEVMSILLVTIGLLTSSCVALAILGIYVYKFRVLKYKRLLQYGNLGITLELTLHLFSYSELKKATNGFKEEVGKGSFGAVYEGTLCRGKKLIAVTRLQKVVEEGEREFQAEIRAIGRRHHRNLVQLLGYCIEGSRRLLVCEYMSNGSLADLLNLQGAQIGMRELKFP
;
A
#
# COMPACT_ATOMS: atom_id res chain seq x y z
N MET A 1 4.15 -16.84 -4.37
CA MET A 1 2.67 -16.87 -4.33
C MET A 1 2.23 -15.58 -3.67
N ILE A 2 1.54 -14.73 -4.42
CA ILE A 2 1.04 -13.44 -3.95
C ILE A 2 -0.27 -13.75 -3.22
N HIS A 3 -0.30 -13.64 -1.89
CA HIS A 3 -1.56 -13.62 -1.16
C HIS A 3 -2.24 -12.28 -1.46
N GLN A 4 -3.08 -12.25 -2.50
CA GLN A 4 -4.03 -11.17 -2.69
C GLN A 4 -5.08 -11.31 -1.59
N SER A 5 -5.30 -10.25 -0.81
CA SER A 5 -6.43 -10.15 0.11
C SER A 5 -7.73 -10.45 -0.66
N PRO A 6 -8.58 -11.39 -0.18
CA PRO A 6 -9.71 -11.87 -0.95
C PRO A 6 -10.76 -10.76 -1.20
N PRO A 7 -11.49 -10.82 -2.33
CA PRO A 7 -12.52 -9.84 -2.65
C PRO A 7 -13.66 -9.89 -1.61
N ILE A 8 -13.91 -8.75 -0.96
CA ILE A 8 -14.99 -8.57 0.02
C ILE A 8 -16.31 -8.41 -0.74
N ARG A 9 -17.34 -9.21 -0.43
CA ARG A 9 -18.69 -9.01 -1.01
C ARG A 9 -19.48 -7.93 -0.27
N HIS A 10 -19.75 -8.11 1.03
CA HIS A 10 -20.57 -7.17 1.82
C HIS A 10 -20.26 -7.28 3.33
N SER A 11 -20.22 -6.15 4.04
CA SER A 11 -20.29 -6.09 5.52
C SER A 11 -21.76 -6.09 5.96
N LYS A 12 -22.06 -6.72 7.11
CA LYS A 12 -23.41 -6.79 7.66
C LYS A 12 -23.41 -6.46 9.15
N LEU A 13 -24.25 -5.52 9.57
CA LEU A 13 -24.60 -5.30 10.97
C LEU A 13 -25.79 -6.20 11.33
N THR A 14 -25.64 -7.06 12.33
CA THR A 14 -26.71 -7.92 12.82
C THR A 14 -27.53 -7.19 13.88
N ARG A 15 -28.81 -7.56 14.01
CA ARG A 15 -29.68 -7.06 15.10
C ARG A 15 -29.19 -7.45 16.50
N SER A 16 -28.27 -8.42 16.60
CA SER A 16 -27.61 -8.76 17.85
C SER A 16 -26.39 -7.89 18.14
N GLY A 17 -26.16 -6.82 17.37
CA GLY A 17 -25.04 -5.90 17.55
C GLY A 17 -23.68 -6.38 17.02
N LYS A 18 -23.67 -7.41 16.16
CA LYS A 18 -22.42 -7.91 15.57
C LYS A 18 -22.17 -7.24 14.23
N LEU A 19 -20.97 -6.71 14.03
CA LEU A 19 -20.49 -6.33 12.70
C LEU A 19 -19.69 -7.50 12.15
N VAL A 20 -20.13 -8.09 11.04
CA VAL A 20 -19.50 -9.26 10.43
C VAL A 20 -19.09 -9.00 8.99
N LEU A 21 -17.94 -9.56 8.61
CA LEU A 21 -17.44 -9.62 7.24
C LEU A 21 -17.69 -11.02 6.68
N ARG A 22 -18.18 -11.11 5.44
CA ARG A 22 -18.31 -12.39 4.72
C ARG A 22 -17.38 -12.40 3.50
N THR A 23 -16.51 -13.41 3.41
CA THR A 23 -15.56 -13.60 2.30
C THR A 23 -15.99 -14.75 1.38
N GLU A 24 -15.64 -14.68 0.09
CA GLU A 24 -15.95 -15.74 -0.88
C GLU A 24 -15.12 -17.02 -0.67
N GLU A 25 -13.88 -16.87 -0.20
CA GLU A 25 -12.88 -17.94 -0.17
C GLU A 25 -13.16 -19.02 0.89
N HIS A 26 -14.01 -18.72 1.90
CA HIS A 26 -14.27 -19.62 3.03
C HIS A 26 -15.75 -20.02 3.13
N ARG A 27 -16.42 -20.29 1.99
CA ARG A 27 -17.81 -20.79 1.95
C ARG A 27 -18.81 -19.95 2.77
N GLY A 28 -18.59 -18.63 2.89
CA GLY A 28 -19.45 -17.75 3.68
C GLY A 28 -19.18 -17.73 5.19
N GLU A 29 -18.00 -18.16 5.65
CA GLU A 29 -17.55 -17.91 7.03
C GLU A 29 -17.66 -16.43 7.38
N GLU A 30 -18.23 -16.18 8.56
CA GLU A 30 -18.39 -14.84 9.11
C GLU A 30 -17.18 -14.49 9.98
N LYS A 31 -16.39 -13.51 9.54
CA LYS A 31 -15.35 -12.92 10.38
C LYS A 31 -15.97 -11.82 11.23
N LEU A 32 -15.93 -11.99 12.55
CA LEU A 32 -16.43 -11.01 13.50
C LEU A 32 -15.48 -9.79 13.53
N ILE A 33 -16.02 -8.61 13.26
CA ILE A 33 -15.30 -7.33 13.35
C ILE A 33 -15.58 -6.67 14.71
N ALA A 34 -16.85 -6.64 15.12
CA ALA A 34 -17.28 -6.05 16.38
C ALA A 34 -18.32 -6.94 17.05
N ASN A 35 -18.23 -7.07 18.37
CA ASN A 35 -19.21 -7.74 19.20
C ASN A 35 -19.61 -6.82 20.35
N THR A 36 -20.74 -6.14 20.21
CA THR A 36 -21.23 -5.22 21.25
C THR A 36 -21.88 -6.00 22.38
N THR A 37 -21.93 -5.38 23.56
CA THR A 37 -22.63 -5.93 24.75
C THR A 37 -24.16 -5.79 24.67
N GLY A 38 -24.69 -5.09 23.66
CA GLY A 38 -26.12 -4.88 23.44
C GLY A 38 -26.50 -4.78 21.95
N SER A 39 -27.78 -4.53 21.67
CA SER A 39 -28.28 -4.39 20.29
C SER A 39 -27.75 -3.10 19.63
N ALA A 40 -27.06 -3.24 18.50
CA ALA A 40 -26.71 -2.10 17.66
C ALA A 40 -27.86 -1.79 16.69
N ALA A 41 -28.28 -0.52 16.65
CA ALA A 41 -29.34 -0.03 15.77
C ALA A 41 -28.78 0.64 14.52
N SER A 42 -27.63 1.31 14.62
CA SER A 42 -27.00 2.02 13.51
C SER A 42 -25.48 1.98 13.59
N ALA A 43 -24.84 2.26 12.45
CA ALA A 43 -23.40 2.43 12.30
C ALA A 43 -23.13 3.75 11.58
N SER A 44 -22.09 4.47 11.97
CA SER A 44 -21.68 5.73 11.32
C SER A 44 -20.17 5.80 11.17
N MET A 45 -19.70 6.36 10.06
CA MET A 45 -18.30 6.73 9.87
C MET A 45 -18.18 8.23 10.12
N LEU A 46 -17.49 8.61 11.18
CA LEU A 46 -17.25 10.01 11.54
C LEU A 46 -16.16 10.63 10.65
N ASP A 47 -16.15 11.95 10.54
CA ASP A 47 -15.12 12.70 9.78
C ASP A 47 -13.70 12.50 10.34
N SER A 48 -13.57 12.07 11.59
CA SER A 48 -12.30 11.66 12.18
C SER A 48 -11.77 10.32 11.66
N GLY A 49 -12.57 9.57 10.89
CA GLY A 49 -12.28 8.20 10.47
C GLY A 49 -12.72 7.14 11.50
N ASN A 50 -13.32 7.54 12.62
CA ASN A 50 -13.83 6.60 13.62
C ASN A 50 -15.14 5.95 13.14
N LEU A 51 -15.16 4.63 13.00
CA LEU A 51 -16.37 3.85 12.76
C LEU A 51 -17.03 3.54 14.10
N VAL A 52 -18.24 4.02 14.30
CA VAL A 52 -18.98 3.90 15.56
C VAL A 52 -20.29 3.12 15.37
N LEU A 53 -20.65 2.34 16.37
CA LEU A 53 -21.95 1.67 16.48
C LEU A 53 -22.76 2.31 17.60
N TYR A 54 -24.05 2.56 17.35
CA TYR A 54 -24.99 3.11 18.33
C TYR A 54 -26.10 2.12 18.65
N ASN A 55 -26.64 2.21 19.87
CA ASN A 55 -27.87 1.51 20.24
C ASN A 55 -29.11 2.32 19.82
N ASP A 56 -30.30 1.75 20.03
CA ASP A 56 -31.59 2.37 19.66
C ASP A 56 -32.04 3.47 20.63
N THR A 57 -31.43 3.53 21.82
CA THR A 57 -31.71 4.61 22.78
C THR A 57 -30.97 5.87 22.34
N GLN A 58 -31.61 7.04 22.44
CA GLN A 58 -31.04 8.34 22.05
C GLN A 58 -29.84 8.79 22.93
N GLN A 59 -28.84 7.94 23.13
CA GLN A 59 -27.60 8.29 23.80
C GLN A 59 -26.54 8.59 22.74
N GLN A 60 -25.94 9.78 22.85
CA GLN A 60 -24.86 10.25 21.97
C GLN A 60 -23.55 9.43 22.13
N GLN A 61 -23.52 8.44 23.02
CA GLN A 61 -22.33 7.60 23.25
C GLN A 61 -22.36 6.34 22.39
N PRO A 62 -21.25 6.03 21.69
CA PRO A 62 -21.14 4.80 20.92
C PRO A 62 -21.04 3.59 21.86
N ILE A 63 -21.68 2.48 21.48
CA ILE A 63 -21.57 1.17 22.18
C ILE A 63 -20.36 0.36 21.72
N TRP A 64 -19.74 0.77 20.61
CA TRP A 64 -18.47 0.26 20.09
C TRP A 64 -17.89 1.30 19.13
N GLN A 65 -16.57 1.39 19.08
CA GLN A 65 -15.87 2.26 18.14
C GLN A 65 -14.56 1.64 17.64
N SER A 66 -14.21 1.87 16.38
CA SER A 66 -12.98 1.32 15.79
C SER A 66 -11.71 1.90 16.42
N PHE A 67 -11.79 3.11 16.98
CA PHE A 67 -10.66 3.74 17.66
C PHE A 67 -10.18 2.98 18.90
N ASP A 68 -11.02 2.12 19.50
CA ASP A 68 -10.64 1.24 20.61
C ASP A 68 -9.89 -0.02 20.13
N PHE A 69 -9.78 -0.23 18.81
CA PHE A 69 -9.15 -1.40 18.19
C PHE A 69 -8.18 -0.96 17.09
N PRO A 70 -7.14 -0.18 17.42
CA PRO A 70 -6.18 0.28 16.43
C PRO A 70 -5.39 -0.89 15.84
N THR A 71 -4.85 -0.68 14.64
CA THR A 71 -4.05 -1.68 13.92
C THR A 71 -2.58 -1.27 13.93
N ASP A 72 -2.08 -0.70 12.85
CA ASP A 72 -0.72 -0.15 12.74
C ASP A 72 -0.69 1.38 12.89
N THR A 73 -1.87 2.01 12.91
CA THR A 73 -2.03 3.46 12.75
C THR A 73 -2.94 4.06 13.82
N ILE A 74 -2.55 5.23 14.32
CA ILE A 74 -3.39 6.15 15.11
C ILE A 74 -3.70 7.40 14.27
N LEU A 75 -4.94 7.88 14.35
CA LEU A 75 -5.41 9.08 13.61
C LEU A 75 -5.57 10.29 14.53
N GLY A 76 -5.54 11.48 13.93
CA GLY A 76 -5.81 12.72 14.67
C GLY A 76 -7.17 12.66 15.37
N GLY A 77 -7.18 12.88 16.69
CA GLY A 77 -8.36 12.81 17.56
C GLY A 77 -8.54 11.45 18.24
N GLN A 78 -7.72 10.46 17.93
CA GLN A 78 -7.68 9.17 18.62
C GLN A 78 -6.72 9.22 19.81
N ASN A 79 -7.07 8.51 20.88
CA ASN A 79 -6.20 8.30 22.03
C ASN A 79 -5.80 6.81 22.11
N LEU A 80 -4.56 6.54 22.53
CA LEU A 80 -4.11 5.20 22.89
C LEU A 80 -4.05 5.10 24.43
N SER A 81 -4.88 4.24 25.01
CA SER A 81 -4.92 4.01 26.45
C SER A 81 -3.82 3.02 26.89
N MET A 82 -3.50 2.99 28.18
CA MET A 82 -2.57 1.99 28.72
C MET A 82 -3.05 0.57 28.43
N GLY A 83 -2.12 -0.31 28.10
CA GLY A 83 -2.35 -1.68 27.64
C GLY A 83 -2.64 -1.81 26.14
N MET A 84 -2.97 -0.71 25.45
CA MET A 84 -3.20 -0.73 24.01
C MET A 84 -1.88 -0.68 23.23
N ARG A 85 -1.87 -1.33 22.07
CA ARG A 85 -0.71 -1.43 21.18
C ARG A 85 -1.08 -1.20 19.72
N LEU A 86 -0.12 -0.73 18.94
CA LEU A 86 -0.16 -0.80 17.48
C LEU A 86 0.82 -1.87 17.02
N THR A 87 0.46 -2.64 16.00
CA THR A 87 1.31 -3.66 15.41
C THR A 87 1.55 -3.32 13.95
N SER A 88 2.81 -3.38 13.50
CA SER A 88 3.14 -3.09 12.11
C SER A 88 2.47 -4.03 11.13
N HIS A 89 2.34 -3.59 9.88
CA HIS A 89 2.05 -4.48 8.75
C HIS A 89 3.31 -5.28 8.33
N LEU A 90 3.12 -6.38 7.60
CA LEU A 90 4.22 -7.23 7.14
C LEU A 90 5.03 -6.60 6.00
N SER A 91 4.37 -5.89 5.09
CA SER A 91 5.02 -5.15 3.98
C SER A 91 4.10 -4.06 3.42
N ASP A 92 4.59 -3.19 2.55
CA ASP A 92 3.77 -2.14 1.91
C ASP A 92 2.53 -2.68 1.15
N THR A 93 2.56 -3.96 0.77
CA THR A 93 1.46 -4.61 0.03
C THR A 93 0.70 -5.65 0.86
N ASP A 94 1.21 -6.00 2.04
CA ASP A 94 0.64 -7.04 2.90
C ASP A 94 0.38 -6.46 4.29
N HIS A 95 -0.89 -6.19 4.57
CA HIS A 95 -1.37 -5.62 5.82
C HIS A 95 -1.66 -6.66 6.91
N SER A 96 -1.20 -7.90 6.73
CA SER A 96 -1.14 -8.86 7.83
C SER A 96 -0.13 -8.42 8.90
N THR A 97 -0.19 -9.08 10.05
CA THR A 97 0.66 -8.78 11.21
C THR A 97 2.15 -8.86 10.85
N GLY A 98 2.85 -7.75 11.07
CA GLY A 98 4.28 -7.59 10.88
C GLY A 98 5.09 -8.00 12.10
N GLN A 99 6.31 -7.45 12.21
CA GLN A 99 7.33 -7.89 13.16
C GLN A 99 7.59 -6.90 14.30
N TYR A 100 6.81 -5.83 14.40
CA TYR A 100 7.07 -4.74 15.35
C TYR A 100 5.79 -4.28 16.01
N GLU A 101 5.91 -3.83 17.25
CA GLU A 101 4.82 -3.22 17.99
C GLU A 101 5.25 -1.99 18.78
N ILE A 102 4.31 -1.09 18.99
CA ILE A 102 4.42 0.00 19.96
C ILE A 102 3.30 -0.16 20.97
N ILE A 103 3.63 -0.16 22.24
CA ILE A 103 2.67 -0.36 23.34
C ILE A 103 2.79 0.79 24.32
N LEU A 104 1.65 1.31 24.77
CA LEU A 104 1.60 2.12 25.98
C LEU A 104 1.43 1.15 27.15
N GLN A 105 2.53 0.82 27.82
CA GLN A 105 2.57 -0.13 28.92
C GLN A 105 1.76 0.38 30.14
N THR A 106 1.42 -0.54 31.04
CA THR A 106 0.60 -0.23 32.23
C THR A 106 1.30 0.62 33.27
N ASP A 107 2.63 0.74 33.19
CA ASP A 107 3.45 1.67 33.97
C ASP A 107 3.43 3.11 33.38
N GLY A 108 2.77 3.31 32.23
CA GLY A 108 2.71 4.59 31.53
C GLY A 108 3.87 4.83 30.55
N ASN A 109 4.74 3.84 30.31
CA ASN A 109 5.81 3.95 29.34
C ASN A 109 5.32 3.59 27.93
N LEU A 110 5.60 4.43 26.92
CA LEU A 110 5.35 4.14 25.52
C LEU A 110 6.62 3.54 24.92
N VAL A 111 6.56 2.27 24.51
CA VAL A 111 7.76 1.49 24.16
C VAL A 111 7.58 0.76 22.85
N LEU A 112 8.66 0.71 22.06
CA LEU A 112 8.75 0.00 20.78
C LEU A 112 9.55 -1.29 20.95
N TYR A 113 9.00 -2.40 20.45
CA TYR A 113 9.56 -3.74 20.53
C TYR A 113 9.45 -4.49 19.20
N PRO A 114 10.36 -5.44 18.92
CA PRO A 114 10.06 -6.54 18.02
C PRO A 114 8.91 -7.39 18.61
N LEU A 115 8.03 -7.87 17.74
CA LEU A 115 6.89 -8.71 18.14
C LEU A 115 7.37 -10.03 18.74
N ASN A 116 6.57 -10.62 19.65
CA ASN A 116 6.85 -11.91 20.31
C ASN A 116 8.14 -11.91 21.16
N THR A 117 8.49 -10.76 21.73
CA THR A 117 9.56 -10.64 22.73
C THR A 117 8.97 -10.63 24.15
N GLU A 118 9.82 -10.68 25.17
CA GLU A 118 9.38 -10.64 26.57
C GLU A 118 8.97 -9.22 27.04
N GLU A 119 8.88 -8.24 26.12
CA GLU A 119 8.67 -6.82 26.42
C GLU A 119 9.65 -6.29 27.50
N SER A 120 10.89 -6.80 27.45
CA SER A 120 11.95 -6.50 28.42
C SER A 120 12.76 -5.26 28.02
N PRO A 121 13.43 -4.56 28.95
CA PRO A 121 14.30 -3.43 28.61
C PRO A 121 15.39 -3.75 27.58
N THR A 122 15.79 -5.03 27.44
CA THR A 122 16.76 -5.46 26.44
C THR A 122 16.19 -5.54 25.02
N ASP A 123 14.90 -5.88 24.89
CA ASP A 123 14.21 -5.98 23.61
C ASP A 123 13.75 -4.61 23.10
N ALA A 124 13.57 -3.64 24.00
CA ALA A 124 13.17 -2.28 23.66
C ALA A 124 14.23 -1.62 22.76
N TYR A 125 13.78 -0.97 21.68
CA TYR A 125 14.63 -0.06 20.89
C TYR A 125 14.26 1.41 21.03
N TYR A 126 13.15 1.69 21.71
CA TYR A 126 12.79 3.03 22.12
C TYR A 126 11.84 2.94 23.30
N ALA A 127 12.02 3.81 24.29
CA ALA A 127 11.11 3.99 25.40
C ALA A 127 10.89 5.48 25.68
N SER A 128 9.68 5.85 26.09
CA SER A 128 9.38 7.23 26.44
C SER A 128 9.92 7.66 27.80
N GLY A 129 10.38 6.74 28.65
CA GLY A 129 10.90 7.05 29.99
C GLY A 129 9.85 7.70 30.90
N THR A 130 8.58 7.29 30.74
CA THR A 130 7.44 7.84 31.47
C THR A 130 6.80 6.83 32.43
N ASP A 131 7.53 5.75 32.76
CA ASP A 131 7.15 4.63 33.64
C ASP A 131 6.77 5.01 35.08
N ARG A 132 7.02 6.26 35.49
CA ARG A 132 6.71 6.78 36.84
C ARG A 132 5.55 7.76 36.88
N TYR A 133 4.88 7.98 35.75
CA TYR A 133 3.88 9.04 35.60
C TYR A 133 2.47 8.50 35.31
N ALA A 134 2.27 7.18 35.34
CA ALA A 134 0.94 6.58 35.22
C ALA A 134 -0.08 7.17 36.23
N PRO A 135 -1.38 7.23 35.87
CA PRO A 135 -1.98 6.75 34.63
C PRO A 135 -1.84 7.72 33.44
N LEU A 136 -1.38 7.24 32.28
CA LEU A 136 -1.22 8.05 31.07
C LEU A 136 -2.12 7.59 29.92
N PHE A 137 -2.33 8.46 28.93
CA PHE A 137 -2.77 8.06 27.59
C PHE A 137 -1.95 8.82 26.55
N LEU A 138 -1.75 8.22 25.37
CA LEU A 138 -1.18 8.92 24.22
C LEU A 138 -2.31 9.67 23.52
N SER A 139 -2.23 10.99 23.51
CA SER A 139 -3.14 11.88 22.80
C SER A 139 -2.55 12.25 21.44
N PHE A 140 -3.36 12.16 20.39
CA PHE A 140 -3.00 12.66 19.06
C PHE A 140 -3.91 13.82 18.65
N ASN A 141 -3.39 15.04 18.69
CA ASN A 141 -4.16 16.22 18.37
C ASN A 141 -4.40 16.35 16.85
N HIS A 142 -5.66 16.36 16.43
CA HIS A 142 -6.05 16.46 15.01
C HIS A 142 -5.77 17.83 14.38
N SER A 143 -5.71 18.91 15.16
CA SER A 143 -5.50 20.27 14.65
C SER A 143 -4.01 20.58 14.45
N THR A 144 -3.17 20.15 15.40
CA THR A 144 -1.73 20.48 15.41
C THR A 144 -0.82 19.33 14.99
N GLY A 145 -1.35 18.11 14.88
CA GLY A 145 -0.54 16.91 14.65
C GLY A 145 0.38 16.56 15.83
N THR A 146 0.09 17.06 17.03
CA THR A 146 0.91 16.81 18.22
C THR A 146 0.59 15.45 18.83
N LEU A 147 1.61 14.63 19.03
CA LEU A 147 1.58 13.40 19.83
C LEU A 147 2.16 13.69 21.21
N ALA A 148 1.35 13.47 22.25
CA ALA A 148 1.76 13.72 23.64
C ALA A 148 1.23 12.65 24.60
N LEU A 149 2.06 12.27 25.56
CA LEU A 149 1.66 11.47 26.70
C LEU A 149 1.08 12.40 27.77
N ILE A 150 -0.20 12.23 28.06
CA ILE A 150 -0.97 13.08 28.97
C ILE A 150 -1.34 12.26 30.20
N ASN A 151 -1.19 12.87 31.38
CA ASN A 151 -1.66 12.27 32.62
C ASN A 151 -3.19 12.31 32.67
N SER A 152 -3.80 11.15 32.90
CA SER A 152 -5.26 11.00 32.85
C SER A 152 -5.97 11.73 33.99
N THR A 153 -5.27 12.02 35.10
CA THR A 153 -5.83 12.67 36.28
C THR A 153 -5.63 14.18 36.23
N SER A 154 -4.40 14.65 36.00
CA SER A 154 -4.11 16.10 35.97
C SER A 154 -4.39 16.76 34.62
N LEU A 155 -4.51 15.97 33.54
CA LEU A 155 -4.60 16.41 32.15
C LEU A 155 -3.36 17.19 31.67
N GLU A 156 -2.25 17.09 32.40
CA GLU A 156 -0.99 17.70 32.01
C GLU A 156 -0.22 16.82 31.03
N ALA A 157 0.43 17.45 30.05
CA ALA A 157 1.33 16.77 29.13
C ALA A 157 2.65 16.46 29.83
N ILE A 158 2.92 15.18 30.07
CA ILE A 158 4.16 14.69 30.69
C ILE A 158 5.29 14.68 29.67
N ARG A 159 5.00 14.27 28.44
CA ARG A 159 5.99 14.21 27.36
C ARG A 159 5.37 14.47 26.00
N TYR A 160 5.96 15.37 25.24
CA TYR A 160 5.68 15.54 23.80
C TYR A 160 6.62 14.65 22.99
N LEU A 161 6.09 13.88 22.04
CA LEU A 161 6.89 13.02 21.16
C LEU A 161 7.45 13.81 19.97
N ASN A 162 6.67 14.77 19.46
CA ASN A 162 7.06 15.68 18.41
C ASN A 162 6.79 17.14 18.80
N SER A 163 7.51 18.06 18.15
CA SER A 163 7.14 19.47 18.15
C SER A 163 5.88 19.61 17.29
N GLY A 164 4.79 20.10 17.88
CA GLY A 164 3.54 20.33 17.14
C GLY A 164 3.75 21.20 15.89
N LEU A 165 2.91 21.01 14.89
CA LEU A 165 3.08 21.65 13.59
C LEU A 165 2.35 22.99 13.54
N ALA A 166 3.00 24.00 12.97
CA ALA A 166 2.40 25.32 12.77
C ALA A 166 1.24 25.23 11.77
N ILE A 167 0.10 25.82 12.12
CA ILE A 167 -1.06 25.91 11.24
C ILE A 167 -0.70 26.80 10.06
N ASN A 168 -0.65 26.23 8.86
CA ASN A 168 -0.43 26.98 7.62
C ASN A 168 -1.78 27.20 6.91
N ASN A 169 -2.20 28.47 6.83
CA ASN A 169 -3.47 28.89 6.25
C ASN A 169 -3.59 28.64 4.72
N ASN A 170 -2.52 28.21 4.05
CA ASN A 170 -2.56 27.87 2.63
C ASN A 170 -3.22 26.52 2.32
N TYR A 171 -3.40 25.65 3.32
CA TYR A 171 -4.03 24.34 3.16
C TYR A 171 -5.48 24.37 3.65
N LYS A 172 -6.39 23.78 2.86
CA LYS A 172 -7.81 23.69 3.20
C LYS A 172 -8.05 22.67 4.31
N THR A 173 -7.32 21.57 4.25
CA THR A 173 -7.45 20.43 5.15
C THR A 173 -6.10 19.76 5.29
N ILE A 174 -5.73 19.40 6.51
CA ILE A 174 -4.54 18.60 6.82
C ILE A 174 -5.01 17.39 7.61
N ILE A 175 -4.66 16.19 7.14
CA ILE A 175 -4.95 14.94 7.85
C ILE A 175 -3.63 14.42 8.42
N TYR A 176 -3.58 14.20 9.73
CA TYR A 176 -2.42 13.63 10.39
C TYR A 176 -2.67 12.15 10.69
N ARG A 177 -1.67 11.32 10.38
CA ARG A 177 -1.65 9.89 10.73
C ARG A 177 -0.28 9.51 11.26
N ALA A 178 -0.25 8.74 12.34
CA ALA A 178 0.98 8.16 12.84
C ALA A 178 0.92 6.64 12.74
N THR A 179 1.84 6.05 11.97
CA THR A 179 1.82 4.64 11.58
C THR A 179 3.12 3.97 11.98
N LEU A 180 3.02 2.77 12.56
CA LEU A 180 4.14 1.87 12.79
C LEU A 180 4.39 1.05 11.53
N TYR A 181 5.45 1.38 10.80
CA TYR A 181 5.80 0.73 9.54
C TYR A 181 6.47 -0.64 9.76
N PHE A 182 6.40 -1.50 8.73
CA PHE A 182 7.03 -2.83 8.73
C PHE A 182 8.53 -2.84 9.05
N GLY A 183 9.23 -1.71 8.86
CA GLY A 183 10.64 -1.53 9.23
C GLY A 183 10.88 -1.16 10.70
N GLY A 184 9.85 -1.15 11.55
CA GLY A 184 9.95 -0.81 12.96
C GLY A 184 9.92 0.70 13.28
N PHE A 185 9.60 1.54 12.30
CA PHE A 185 9.56 3.00 12.46
C PHE A 185 8.14 3.48 12.75
N PHE A 186 7.97 4.20 13.86
CA PHE A 186 6.77 4.97 14.10
C PHE A 186 6.88 6.34 13.42
N LYS A 187 6.13 6.54 12.34
CA LYS A 187 6.21 7.73 11.48
C LYS A 187 4.92 8.53 11.55
N LEU A 188 5.04 9.82 11.84
CA LEU A 188 3.98 10.80 11.70
C LEU A 188 4.04 11.41 10.31
N ASN A 189 2.96 11.24 9.54
CA ASN A 189 2.79 11.86 8.23
C ASN A 189 1.61 12.84 8.27
N SER A 190 1.77 13.94 7.53
CA SER A 190 0.69 14.86 7.21
C SER A 190 0.30 14.70 5.74
N HIS A 191 -1.01 14.68 5.47
CA HIS A 191 -1.57 14.75 4.12
C HIS A 191 -2.23 16.11 3.97
N LYS A 192 -1.58 16.98 3.20
CA LYS A 192 -1.94 18.38 3.04
C LYS A 192 -2.68 18.57 1.73
N PHE A 193 -3.88 19.14 1.78
CA PHE A 193 -4.69 19.46 0.60
C PHE A 193 -4.66 20.97 0.34
N ASN A 194 -4.08 21.35 -0.80
CA ASN A 194 -3.94 22.75 -1.17
C ASN A 194 -5.31 23.36 -1.50
N ALA A 195 -5.64 24.48 -0.85
CA ALA A 195 -6.94 25.13 -1.03
C ALA A 195 -7.13 25.73 -2.43
N ARG A 196 -6.03 26.11 -3.10
CA ARG A 196 -6.03 26.83 -4.38
C ARG A 196 -5.82 25.92 -5.57
N SER A 197 -4.86 24.99 -5.50
CA SER A 197 -4.53 24.11 -6.63
C SER A 197 -5.30 22.78 -6.64
N GLY A 198 -5.89 22.36 -5.51
CA GLY A 198 -6.50 21.04 -5.36
C GLY A 198 -5.49 19.89 -5.31
N GLU A 199 -4.19 20.18 -5.36
CA GLU A 199 -3.13 19.18 -5.23
C GLU A 199 -3.03 18.69 -3.78
N SER A 200 -2.63 17.44 -3.62
CA SER A 200 -2.39 16.83 -2.31
C SER A 200 -0.92 16.44 -2.18
N GLN A 201 -0.32 16.71 -1.02
CA GLN A 201 1.05 16.37 -0.72
C GLN A 201 1.12 15.57 0.59
N ILE A 202 1.91 14.50 0.60
CA ILE A 202 2.24 13.76 1.82
C ILE A 202 3.63 14.20 2.28
N GLN A 203 3.76 14.55 3.56
CA GLN A 203 5.02 14.93 4.18
C GLN A 203 5.25 14.11 5.44
N ASN A 204 6.49 13.62 5.61
CA ASN A 204 6.95 13.02 6.86
C ASN A 204 7.33 14.16 7.81
N GLU A 205 6.65 14.23 8.96
CA GLU A 205 6.82 15.30 9.94
C GLU A 205 7.70 14.86 11.12
N TRP A 206 7.66 13.57 11.45
CA TRP A 206 8.45 13.02 12.56
C TRP A 206 8.58 11.49 12.43
N ILE A 207 9.70 10.96 12.90
CA ILE A 207 10.02 9.54 12.85
C ILE A 207 10.73 9.10 14.13
N GLN A 208 10.38 7.93 14.64
CA GLN A 208 11.05 7.29 15.76
C GLN A 208 11.26 5.79 15.51
N PRO A 209 12.48 5.26 15.70
CA PRO A 209 13.74 6.00 15.85
C PRO A 209 14.17 6.68 14.56
N ALA A 210 14.94 7.77 14.69
CA ALA A 210 15.51 8.47 13.54
C ALA A 210 16.65 7.68 12.88
N ASP A 211 17.39 6.89 13.68
CA ASP A 211 18.42 5.98 13.21
C ASP A 211 17.79 4.61 12.88
N PRO A 212 17.84 4.15 11.62
CA PRO A 212 17.40 2.82 11.23
C PRO A 212 18.08 1.67 11.96
N CYS A 213 19.37 1.77 12.23
CA CYS A 213 20.13 0.72 12.90
C CYS A 213 19.86 0.64 14.40
N ALA A 214 19.19 1.64 14.97
CA ALA A 214 18.70 1.57 16.35
C ALA A 214 17.50 0.60 16.49
N VAL A 215 16.78 0.30 15.39
CA VAL A 215 15.67 -0.65 15.42
C VAL A 215 16.18 -2.04 15.72
N ARG A 216 15.73 -2.61 16.84
CA ARG A 216 16.06 -3.99 17.24
C ARG A 216 15.55 -4.96 16.18
N ASN A 217 16.38 -5.93 15.81
CA ASN A 217 16.05 -6.93 14.78
C ASN A 217 15.77 -6.35 13.38
N PHE A 218 16.24 -5.14 13.06
CA PHE A 218 16.15 -4.58 11.71
C PHE A 218 16.62 -5.60 10.67
N CYS A 219 17.87 -6.06 10.80
CA CYS A 219 18.51 -6.99 9.86
C CYS A 219 18.11 -8.46 10.02
N GLY A 220 17.25 -8.82 10.96
CA GLY A 220 16.99 -10.22 11.32
C GLY A 220 18.12 -10.87 12.12
N PHE A 221 17.94 -12.13 12.51
CA PHE A 221 18.89 -12.86 13.35
C PHE A 221 20.24 -13.11 12.67
N ASN A 222 21.29 -13.26 13.49
CA ASN A 222 22.66 -13.56 13.04
C ASN A 222 23.23 -12.52 12.06
N SER A 223 22.76 -11.28 12.17
CA SER A 223 23.19 -10.18 11.31
C SER A 223 23.21 -8.89 12.12
N PHE A 224 23.81 -7.85 11.54
CA PHE A 224 23.86 -6.52 12.14
C PHE A 224 23.66 -5.43 11.11
N CYS A 225 23.14 -4.30 11.57
CA CYS A 225 22.94 -3.10 10.77
C CYS A 225 24.20 -2.22 10.79
N THR A 226 24.54 -1.69 9.62
CA THR A 226 25.57 -0.69 9.44
C THR A 226 25.16 0.28 8.34
N PHE A 227 25.98 1.29 8.05
CA PHE A 227 25.69 2.29 7.02
C PHE A 227 26.65 2.16 5.85
N ASN A 228 26.12 2.25 4.63
CA ASN A 228 26.88 2.48 3.41
C ASN A 228 26.29 3.71 2.71
N ASP A 229 27.07 4.76 2.48
CA ASP A 229 26.60 6.05 1.93
C ASP A 229 25.32 6.59 2.60
N ASN A 230 25.29 6.57 3.94
CA ASN A 230 24.14 6.95 4.79
C ASN A 230 22.86 6.12 4.61
N GLN A 231 22.91 5.02 3.86
CA GLN A 231 21.81 4.06 3.78
C GLN A 231 22.08 2.88 4.71
N PRO A 232 21.06 2.44 5.48
CA PRO A 232 21.21 1.27 6.33
C PRO A 232 21.37 0.03 5.44
N TYR A 233 22.35 -0.78 5.78
CA TYR A 233 22.69 -2.01 5.09
C TYR A 233 23.00 -3.10 6.12
N CYS A 234 22.63 -4.33 5.78
CA CYS A 234 22.72 -5.47 6.68
C CYS A 234 23.89 -6.38 6.29
N LEU A 235 24.59 -6.90 7.29
CA LEU A 235 25.69 -7.83 7.13
C LEU A 235 25.50 -9.04 8.03
N CYS A 236 25.72 -10.23 7.50
CA CYS A 236 25.77 -11.45 8.28
C CYS A 236 26.97 -11.46 9.23
N VAL A 237 26.80 -12.06 10.40
CA VAL A 237 27.94 -12.34 11.27
C VAL A 237 28.83 -13.41 10.63
N PRO A 238 30.15 -13.40 10.88
CA PRO A 238 31.05 -14.38 10.30
C PRO A 238 30.60 -15.83 10.53
N GLY A 239 30.67 -16.65 9.48
CA GLY A 239 30.24 -18.05 9.51
C GLY A 239 28.75 -18.29 9.24
N THR A 240 28.01 -17.24 8.87
CA THR A 240 26.61 -17.31 8.44
C THR A 240 26.42 -16.63 7.09
N ASP A 241 25.39 -17.08 6.35
CA ASP A 241 25.00 -16.55 5.04
C ASP A 241 23.54 -16.10 5.09
N PHE A 242 23.14 -15.16 4.22
CA PHE A 242 21.75 -14.73 4.16
C PHE A 242 20.82 -15.90 3.85
N ILE A 243 19.70 -15.99 4.57
CA ILE A 243 18.65 -16.96 4.27
C ILE A 243 18.09 -16.69 2.87
N ASP A 244 17.89 -15.41 2.54
CA ASP A 244 17.55 -14.94 1.19
C ASP A 244 18.23 -13.58 0.97
N ALA A 245 19.15 -13.53 0.01
CA ALA A 245 19.90 -12.31 -0.32
C ALA A 245 19.01 -11.15 -0.79
N ASN A 246 17.78 -11.42 -1.26
CA ASN A 246 16.82 -10.39 -1.65
C ASN A 246 15.94 -9.92 -0.49
N LYS A 247 15.97 -10.62 0.65
CA LYS A 247 15.16 -10.33 1.84
C LYS A 247 16.04 -10.30 3.08
N TRP A 248 16.79 -9.21 3.19
CA TRP A 248 17.72 -8.96 4.28
C TRP A 248 17.08 -9.08 5.67
N SER A 249 15.79 -8.75 5.84
CA SER A 249 15.09 -8.82 7.13
C SER A 249 14.86 -10.24 7.66
N LEU A 250 15.08 -11.28 6.85
CA LEU A 250 15.07 -12.67 7.32
C LEU A 250 16.33 -13.03 8.12
N GLY A 251 17.39 -12.20 8.03
CA GLY A 251 18.66 -12.46 8.68
C GLY A 251 19.47 -13.53 7.97
N CYS A 252 20.35 -14.16 8.74
CA CYS A 252 21.35 -15.09 8.26
C CYS A 252 21.26 -16.41 9.01
N ASP A 253 21.68 -17.49 8.35
CA ASP A 253 21.75 -18.81 8.94
C ASP A 253 23.06 -19.49 8.57
N LYS A 254 23.38 -20.56 9.30
CA LYS A 254 24.55 -21.38 9.01
C LYS A 254 24.28 -22.26 7.80
N ASN A 255 25.23 -22.27 6.88
CA ASN A 255 25.20 -23.15 5.72
C ASN A 255 25.63 -24.61 6.04
N PHE A 256 25.54 -25.03 7.30
CA PHE A 256 25.89 -26.39 7.73
C PHE A 256 25.07 -26.83 8.93
N SER A 257 24.73 -28.13 8.96
CA SER A 257 23.97 -28.72 10.07
C SER A 257 24.79 -28.79 11.35
N ARG A 258 24.14 -28.48 12.49
CA ARG A 258 24.71 -28.65 13.83
C ARG A 258 25.03 -30.13 14.06
N ARG A 259 26.27 -30.46 14.40
CA ARG A 259 26.63 -31.83 14.79
C ARG A 259 26.18 -32.11 16.22
N VAL A 260 25.87 -33.38 16.51
CA VAL A 260 25.52 -33.83 17.85
C VAL A 260 26.81 -33.93 18.67
N CYS A 261 26.97 -33.02 19.63
CA CYS A 261 28.02 -33.12 20.64
C CYS A 261 27.65 -34.20 21.68
N LYS A 262 28.63 -35.01 22.08
CA LYS A 262 28.49 -35.87 23.27
C LYS A 262 28.90 -35.04 24.50
N ASP A 263 28.07 -35.05 25.54
CA ASP A 263 28.33 -34.40 26.83
C ASP A 263 28.58 -32.88 26.79
N GLY A 264 28.13 -32.18 25.73
CA GLY A 264 28.25 -30.73 25.59
C GLY A 264 29.65 -30.22 25.18
N ILE A 265 30.60 -31.14 24.94
CA ILE A 265 31.97 -30.82 24.53
C ILE A 265 32.11 -31.00 23.01
N GLU A 266 32.73 -30.02 22.35
CA GLU A 266 33.09 -30.12 20.94
C GLU A 266 34.37 -30.95 20.79
N ASN A 267 34.24 -32.18 20.30
CA ASN A 267 35.38 -33.09 20.12
C ASN A 267 36.21 -32.79 18.85
N ASP A 268 35.69 -31.97 17.93
CA ASP A 268 36.33 -31.62 16.64
C ASP A 268 36.68 -30.13 16.57
N THR A 269 37.44 -29.64 17.56
CA THR A 269 37.89 -28.23 17.61
C THR A 269 38.74 -27.83 16.40
N ASN A 270 39.44 -28.78 15.77
CA ASN A 270 40.26 -28.56 14.58
C ASN A 270 39.44 -28.19 13.32
N SER A 271 38.14 -28.46 13.33
CA SER A 271 37.22 -28.08 12.25
C SER A 271 36.65 -26.68 12.42
N PHE A 272 37.04 -25.95 13.47
CA PHE A 272 36.58 -24.59 13.74
C PHE A 272 37.75 -23.66 14.07
N TYR A 273 37.55 -22.38 13.82
CA TYR A 273 38.45 -21.32 14.25
C TYR A 273 37.65 -20.11 14.73
N ILE A 274 38.28 -19.25 15.52
CA ILE A 274 37.68 -17.99 15.95
C ILE A 274 38.12 -16.88 15.02
N THR A 275 37.17 -16.14 14.47
CA THR A 275 37.42 -14.83 13.85
C THR A 275 36.94 -13.71 14.74
N THR A 276 37.52 -12.53 14.59
CA THR A 276 37.29 -11.40 15.49
C THR A 276 36.77 -10.17 14.76
N MET A 277 35.83 -9.48 15.38
CA MET A 277 35.38 -8.16 14.96
C MET A 277 35.53 -7.17 16.10
N GLU A 278 36.25 -6.08 15.85
CA GLU A 278 36.43 -5.01 16.83
C GLU A 278 35.28 -4.00 16.75
N ASN A 279 35.16 -3.17 17.79
CA ASN A 279 34.22 -2.07 17.87
C ASN A 279 32.75 -2.53 17.82
N MET A 280 32.44 -3.61 18.54
CA MET A 280 31.11 -4.21 18.56
C MET A 280 30.41 -3.99 19.91
N LYS A 281 29.08 -4.00 19.87
CA LYS A 281 28.16 -3.97 21.02
C LYS A 281 27.12 -5.09 20.89
N TRP A 282 26.72 -5.63 22.05
CA TRP A 282 25.79 -6.73 22.21
C TRP A 282 24.64 -6.22 23.05
N GLY A 283 23.43 -6.27 22.52
CA GLY A 283 22.22 -5.86 23.23
C GLY A 283 21.58 -6.96 24.08
N ASP A 284 21.95 -8.22 23.82
CA ASP A 284 21.43 -9.41 24.50
C ASP A 284 22.32 -9.92 25.66
N PHE A 285 21.75 -10.73 26.54
CA PHE A 285 22.49 -11.31 27.65
C PHE A 285 23.31 -12.54 27.24
N PRO A 286 24.52 -12.73 27.78
CA PRO A 286 25.23 -13.99 27.62
C PRO A 286 24.61 -15.08 28.50
N TYR A 287 24.67 -16.33 28.04
CA TYR A 287 24.29 -17.46 28.90
C TYR A 287 25.37 -17.78 29.94
N ILE A 288 26.61 -17.32 29.71
CA ILE A 288 27.73 -17.47 30.63
C ILE A 288 28.66 -16.26 30.57
N GLN A 289 29.08 -15.79 31.73
CA GLN A 289 30.04 -14.70 31.87
C GLN A 289 31.18 -15.17 32.78
N VAL A 290 32.42 -15.04 32.29
CA VAL A 290 33.64 -15.41 33.00
C VAL A 290 34.54 -14.18 33.08
N MET A 291 34.97 -13.83 34.30
CA MET A 291 35.85 -12.69 34.55
C MET A 291 37.29 -13.16 34.76
N GLN A 292 38.25 -12.23 34.66
CA GLN A 292 39.68 -12.47 34.89
C GLN A 292 40.29 -13.53 33.97
N VAL A 293 39.79 -13.62 32.73
CA VAL A 293 40.30 -14.54 31.72
C VAL A 293 41.04 -13.79 30.61
N SER A 294 42.05 -14.43 30.03
CA SER A 294 42.71 -13.89 28.84
C SER A 294 41.78 -14.01 27.63
N MET A 295 42.06 -13.21 26.60
CA MET A 295 41.34 -13.31 25.33
C MET A 295 41.50 -14.71 24.72
N GLU A 296 42.67 -15.35 24.92
CA GLU A 296 42.99 -16.60 24.24
C GLU A 296 42.34 -17.78 24.95
N ASP A 297 42.22 -17.70 26.28
CA ASP A 297 41.41 -18.63 27.06
C ASP A 297 39.92 -18.50 26.71
N CYS A 298 39.42 -17.28 26.46
CA CYS A 298 38.06 -17.07 25.99
C CYS A 298 37.82 -17.71 24.61
N LYS A 299 38.75 -17.52 23.66
CA LYS A 299 38.70 -18.16 22.33
C LYS A 299 38.67 -19.69 22.46
N LYS A 300 39.60 -20.26 23.23
CA LYS A 300 39.70 -21.70 23.46
C LYS A 300 38.43 -22.25 24.13
N SER A 301 37.97 -21.60 25.18
CA SER A 301 36.77 -21.99 25.91
C SER A 301 35.51 -21.92 25.04
N CYS A 302 35.43 -21.01 24.07
CA CYS A 302 34.32 -20.98 23.10
C CYS A 302 34.43 -22.11 22.06
N LEU A 303 35.63 -22.44 21.59
CA LEU A 303 35.83 -23.55 20.64
C LEU A 303 35.41 -24.89 21.25
N GLU A 304 35.75 -25.13 22.51
CA GLU A 304 35.44 -26.36 23.26
C GLU A 304 33.96 -26.48 23.67
N ASP A 305 33.25 -25.35 23.76
CA ASP A 305 31.84 -25.28 24.15
C ASP A 305 30.92 -25.47 22.93
N CYS A 306 30.07 -26.49 22.98
CA CYS A 306 29.14 -26.82 21.90
C CYS A 306 27.98 -25.81 21.73
N ASN A 307 27.70 -25.01 22.75
CA ASN A 307 26.69 -23.96 22.71
C ASN A 307 27.27 -22.59 22.37
N CYS A 308 28.59 -22.42 22.50
CA CYS A 308 29.23 -21.15 22.17
C CYS A 308 29.34 -21.00 20.65
N GLU A 309 28.66 -19.99 20.13
CA GLU A 309 28.69 -19.64 18.71
C GLU A 309 29.35 -18.29 18.49
N ALA A 310 29.23 -17.42 19.49
CA ALA A 310 29.95 -16.17 19.57
C ALA A 310 30.31 -15.86 21.02
N ALA A 311 31.29 -14.98 21.22
CA ALA A 311 31.58 -14.40 22.51
C ALA A 311 31.94 -12.92 22.40
N SER A 312 31.61 -12.13 23.40
CA SER A 312 32.12 -10.77 23.55
C SER A 312 33.23 -10.73 24.60
N PHE A 313 34.32 -10.05 24.28
CA PHE A 313 35.48 -9.92 25.17
C PHE A 313 35.81 -8.44 25.44
N VAL A 314 35.79 -8.05 26.71
CA VAL A 314 36.16 -6.69 27.15
C VAL A 314 36.75 -6.72 28.55
N ALA A 315 37.88 -6.02 28.77
CA ALA A 315 38.51 -5.86 30.08
C ALA A 315 38.63 -7.18 30.88
N SER A 316 39.20 -8.22 30.24
CA SER A 316 39.36 -9.56 30.82
C SER A 316 38.05 -10.28 31.21
N THR A 317 36.92 -9.84 30.64
CA THR A 317 35.61 -10.48 30.79
C THR A 317 35.21 -11.12 29.48
N CYS A 318 34.98 -12.43 29.52
CA CYS A 318 34.49 -13.25 28.41
C CYS A 318 32.99 -13.52 28.62
N ARG A 319 32.17 -13.23 27.63
CA ARG A 319 30.71 -13.45 27.65
C ARG A 319 30.35 -14.30 26.46
N LYS A 320 29.88 -15.53 26.66
CA LYS A 320 29.51 -16.43 25.54
C LYS A 320 28.02 -16.35 25.22
N HIS A 321 27.73 -16.48 23.93
CA HIS A 321 26.40 -16.39 23.36
C HIS A 321 26.17 -17.57 22.41
N SER A 322 24.95 -18.11 22.46
CA SER A 322 24.47 -19.14 21.53
C SER A 322 23.74 -18.50 20.36
N LEU A 323 23.45 -19.29 19.33
CA LEU A 323 22.51 -18.89 18.28
C LEU A 323 21.05 -18.94 18.78
N PRO A 324 20.14 -18.14 18.20
CA PRO A 324 20.43 -17.05 17.27
C PRO A 324 21.09 -15.86 17.98
N VAL A 325 22.10 -15.27 17.36
CA VAL A 325 22.69 -14.00 17.81
C VAL A 325 21.73 -12.87 17.45
N ARG A 326 21.35 -12.07 18.45
CA ARG A 326 20.46 -10.91 18.29
C ARG A 326 21.08 -9.64 18.85
N TYR A 327 20.60 -8.50 18.36
CA TYR A 327 20.92 -7.15 18.84
C TYR A 327 22.42 -6.83 18.78
N PHE A 328 23.05 -7.28 17.69
CA PHE A 328 24.45 -7.04 17.41
C PHE A 328 24.61 -5.72 16.66
N GLU A 329 25.47 -4.84 17.16
CA GLU A 329 25.64 -3.47 16.65
C GLU A 329 27.11 -3.11 16.51
N ARG A 330 27.43 -2.32 15.48
CA ARG A 330 28.76 -1.72 15.33
C ARG A 330 28.77 -0.36 16.00
N VAL A 331 29.77 -0.08 16.82
CA VAL A 331 29.88 1.17 17.57
C VAL A 331 31.04 2.01 17.05
N VAL A 332 30.80 3.31 16.86
CA VAL A 332 31.83 4.29 16.54
C VAL A 332 32.11 5.10 17.82
N GLY A 333 33.07 4.63 18.63
CA GLY A 333 33.50 5.27 19.87
C GLY A 333 32.73 4.84 21.14
N GLY A 334 33.44 4.70 22.26
CA GLY A 334 32.91 4.22 23.55
C GLY A 334 33.58 2.94 24.05
N ARG A 335 33.06 2.32 25.13
CA ARG A 335 33.50 1.00 25.60
C ARG A 335 32.98 -0.10 24.67
N ALA A 336 33.65 -0.29 23.54
CA ALA A 336 33.41 -1.42 22.67
C ALA A 336 34.08 -2.69 23.19
N PHE A 337 33.57 -3.84 22.77
CA PHE A 337 34.23 -5.12 22.98
C PHE A 337 34.70 -5.70 21.64
N THR A 338 35.56 -6.71 21.74
CA THR A 338 35.92 -7.55 20.60
C THR A 338 34.97 -8.73 20.55
N ALA A 339 34.21 -8.84 19.47
CA ALA A 339 33.37 -10.00 19.20
C ALA A 339 34.23 -11.12 18.62
N LEU A 340 33.97 -12.34 19.09
CA LEU A 340 34.62 -13.58 18.72
C LEU A 340 33.55 -14.46 18.08
N PHE A 341 33.75 -14.96 16.88
CA PHE A 341 32.80 -15.83 16.17
C PHE A 341 33.41 -17.19 15.87
N LYS A 342 32.72 -18.26 16.24
CA LYS A 342 33.10 -19.65 15.95
C LYS A 342 32.71 -19.98 14.51
N VAL A 343 33.70 -20.04 13.63
CA VAL A 343 33.51 -20.29 12.21
C VAL A 343 34.08 -21.65 11.84
N ARG A 344 33.35 -22.39 11.01
CA ARG A 344 33.82 -23.69 10.53
C ARG A 344 34.94 -23.50 9.51
N VAL A 345 36.01 -24.26 9.68
CA VAL A 345 37.04 -24.42 8.64
C VAL A 345 36.39 -25.15 7.48
N VAL A 346 36.13 -24.42 6.39
CA VAL A 346 35.85 -25.05 5.11
C VAL A 346 37.17 -25.64 4.64
N LYS A 347 37.45 -26.90 5.00
CA LYS A 347 38.40 -27.69 4.20
C LYS A 347 37.81 -27.66 2.81
N SER A 348 38.48 -26.97 1.89
CA SER A 348 38.21 -27.14 0.48
C SER A 348 38.53 -28.60 0.18
N GLU A 349 37.56 -29.50 0.41
CA GLU A 349 37.44 -30.66 -0.44
C GLU A 349 37.34 -30.04 -1.82
N LYS A 350 38.47 -30.03 -2.52
CA LYS A 350 38.47 -29.97 -3.97
C LYS A 350 37.73 -31.22 -4.44
N GLN A 351 36.40 -31.23 -4.33
CA GLN A 351 35.63 -31.73 -5.45
C GLN A 351 36.15 -30.93 -6.65
N PRO A 352 36.56 -31.59 -7.74
CA PRO A 352 36.87 -30.87 -8.94
C PRO A 352 35.59 -30.19 -9.41
N LEU A 353 35.36 -28.95 -9.00
CA LEU A 353 34.69 -28.01 -9.88
C LEU A 353 35.53 -27.96 -11.16
N PRO A 354 34.91 -27.90 -12.35
CA PRO A 354 35.65 -27.75 -13.58
C PRO A 354 36.54 -26.53 -13.42
N GLN A 355 37.84 -26.69 -13.70
CA GLN A 355 38.78 -25.58 -13.72
C GLN A 355 38.17 -24.46 -14.58
N THR A 356 37.73 -23.38 -13.96
CA THR A 356 37.64 -22.11 -14.66
C THR A 356 39.07 -21.68 -14.92
N LEU A 357 39.58 -22.11 -16.08
CA LEU A 357 40.70 -21.49 -16.75
C LEU A 357 40.42 -19.99 -16.80
N VAL A 358 41.13 -19.20 -15.99
CA VAL A 358 41.36 -17.80 -16.32
C VAL A 358 42.30 -17.81 -17.51
N SER A 359 41.73 -18.08 -18.68
CA SER A 359 42.32 -17.76 -19.96
C SER A 359 42.39 -16.24 -20.01
N VAL A 360 43.61 -15.69 -19.97
CA VAL A 360 43.84 -14.34 -20.50
C VAL A 360 43.42 -14.41 -21.96
N ARG A 361 42.19 -13.97 -22.22
CA ARG A 361 41.52 -14.20 -23.48
C ARG A 361 42.25 -13.42 -24.57
N SER A 362 42.82 -14.17 -25.52
CA SER A 362 43.38 -13.63 -26.76
C SER A 362 42.41 -12.63 -27.39
N ARG A 363 42.91 -11.46 -27.84
CA ARG A 363 42.12 -10.39 -28.47
C ARG A 363 41.18 -10.90 -29.58
N LYS A 364 41.53 -12.01 -30.24
CA LYS A 364 40.73 -12.65 -31.30
C LYS A 364 39.43 -13.28 -30.80
N GLU A 365 39.41 -13.81 -29.56
CA GLU A 365 38.20 -14.40 -29.01
C GLU A 365 37.25 -13.36 -28.38
N VAL A 366 37.80 -12.28 -27.80
CA VAL A 366 36.98 -11.15 -27.33
C VAL A 366 36.26 -10.50 -28.52
N MET A 367 36.94 -10.35 -29.65
CA MET A 367 36.35 -9.82 -30.89
C MET A 367 35.26 -10.75 -31.46
N SER A 368 35.45 -12.07 -31.35
CA SER A 368 34.44 -13.04 -31.79
C SER A 368 33.18 -13.00 -30.90
N ILE A 369 33.34 -12.84 -29.58
CA ILE A 369 32.19 -12.64 -28.69
C ILE A 369 31.46 -11.33 -28.99
N LEU A 370 32.19 -10.25 -29.23
CA LEU A 370 31.58 -8.95 -29.50
C LEU A 370 30.69 -8.99 -30.77
N LEU A 371 31.13 -9.72 -31.80
CA LEU A 371 30.35 -9.89 -33.03
C LEU A 371 29.10 -10.75 -32.80
N VAL A 372 29.20 -11.80 -32.00
CA VAL A 372 28.05 -12.66 -31.66
C VAL A 372 27.04 -11.92 -30.80
N THR A 373 27.48 -11.11 -29.82
CA THR A 373 26.56 -10.34 -28.98
C THR A 373 25.83 -9.25 -29.78
N ILE A 374 26.51 -8.57 -30.70
CA ILE A 374 25.89 -7.60 -31.61
C ILE A 374 24.87 -8.30 -32.54
N GLY A 375 25.19 -9.49 -33.05
CA GLY A 375 24.27 -10.29 -33.86
C GLY A 375 23.00 -10.68 -33.09
N LEU A 376 23.15 -11.13 -31.84
CA LEU A 376 22.00 -11.50 -31.00
C LEU A 376 21.14 -10.29 -30.61
N LEU A 377 21.76 -9.15 -30.32
CA LEU A 377 21.04 -7.91 -29.99
C LEU A 377 20.23 -7.40 -31.17
N THR A 378 20.82 -7.38 -32.37
CA THR A 378 20.11 -6.95 -33.59
C THR A 378 18.96 -7.90 -33.93
N SER A 379 19.16 -9.22 -33.83
CA SER A 379 18.10 -10.22 -34.03
C SER A 379 16.95 -10.06 -33.02
N SER A 380 17.26 -9.81 -31.75
CA SER A 380 16.26 -9.60 -30.69
C SER A 380 15.42 -8.34 -30.96
N CYS A 381 16.05 -7.22 -31.33
CA CYS A 381 15.35 -5.98 -31.67
C CYS A 381 14.41 -6.16 -32.87
N VAL A 382 14.82 -6.91 -33.91
CA VAL A 382 13.97 -7.19 -35.06
C VAL A 382 12.77 -8.06 -34.67
N ALA A 383 12.98 -9.10 -33.85
CA ALA A 383 11.90 -9.96 -33.37
C ALA A 383 10.86 -9.17 -32.54
N LEU A 384 11.31 -8.27 -31.67
CA LEU A 384 10.44 -7.40 -30.88
C LEU A 384 9.67 -6.42 -31.77
N ALA A 385 10.29 -5.86 -32.80
CA ALA A 385 9.60 -5.00 -33.77
C ALA A 385 8.51 -5.76 -34.53
N ILE A 386 8.79 -6.98 -34.99
CA ILE A 386 7.80 -7.84 -35.67
C ILE A 386 6.65 -8.19 -34.72
N LEU A 387 6.95 -8.55 -33.48
CA LEU A 387 5.94 -8.84 -32.46
C LEU A 387 5.07 -7.61 -32.18
N GLY A 388 5.69 -6.43 -32.08
CA GLY A 388 4.99 -5.15 -31.92
C GLY A 388 4.03 -4.87 -33.08
N ILE A 389 4.48 -5.07 -34.32
CA ILE A 389 3.64 -4.90 -35.52
C ILE A 389 2.48 -5.92 -35.52
N TYR A 390 2.74 -7.16 -35.13
CA TYR A 390 1.72 -8.20 -35.06
C TYR A 390 0.66 -7.89 -33.99
N VAL A 391 1.10 -7.50 -32.79
CA VAL A 391 0.22 -7.07 -31.69
C VAL A 391 -0.57 -5.82 -32.09
N TYR A 392 0.05 -4.84 -32.74
CA TYR A 392 -0.63 -3.66 -33.24
C TYR A 392 -1.72 -4.02 -34.26
N LYS A 393 -1.40 -4.83 -35.28
CA LYS A 393 -2.39 -5.29 -36.26
C LYS A 393 -3.51 -6.10 -35.62
N PHE A 394 -3.19 -6.96 -34.66
CA PHE A 394 -4.18 -7.76 -33.95
C PHE A 394 -5.10 -6.88 -33.09
N ARG A 395 -4.56 -5.88 -32.37
CA ARG A 395 -5.35 -4.92 -31.60
C ARG A 395 -6.26 -4.08 -32.50
N VAL A 396 -5.76 -3.61 -33.64
CA VAL A 396 -6.57 -2.83 -34.61
C VAL A 396 -7.68 -3.70 -35.23
N LEU A 397 -7.40 -4.95 -35.60
CA LEU A 397 -8.40 -5.89 -36.13
C LEU A 397 -9.46 -6.25 -35.08
N LYS A 398 -9.05 -6.48 -33.83
CA LYS A 398 -9.97 -6.74 -32.71
C LYS A 398 -10.86 -5.53 -32.43
N TYR A 399 -10.30 -4.31 -32.46
CA TYR A 399 -11.05 -3.08 -32.29
C TYR A 399 -12.08 -2.86 -33.41
N LYS A 400 -11.69 -3.08 -34.68
CA LYS A 400 -12.63 -3.04 -35.82
C LYS A 400 -13.77 -4.05 -35.70
N ARG A 401 -13.49 -5.29 -35.28
CA ARG A 401 -14.52 -6.33 -35.10
C ARG A 401 -15.48 -6.01 -33.94
N LEU A 402 -14.98 -5.47 -32.83
CA LEU A 402 -15.81 -5.10 -31.68
C LEU A 402 -16.77 -3.94 -32.00
N LEU A 403 -16.33 -2.94 -32.77
CA LEU A 403 -17.18 -1.86 -33.26
C LEU A 403 -18.31 -2.34 -34.19
N GLN A 404 -18.01 -3.32 -35.05
CA GLN A 404 -18.99 -3.87 -35.99
C GLN A 404 -20.03 -4.76 -35.29
N TYR A 405 -19.63 -5.51 -34.25
CA TYR A 405 -20.55 -6.33 -33.46
C TYR A 405 -21.42 -5.50 -32.50
N GLY A 406 -20.88 -4.41 -31.93
CA GLY A 406 -21.63 -3.49 -31.08
C GLY A 406 -22.79 -2.81 -31.82
N ASN A 407 -22.55 -2.32 -33.05
CA ASN A 407 -23.58 -1.69 -33.88
C ASN A 407 -24.70 -2.66 -34.28
N LEU A 408 -24.38 -3.93 -34.53
CA LEU A 408 -25.37 -4.96 -34.87
C LEU A 408 -26.24 -5.35 -33.67
N GLY A 409 -25.70 -5.30 -32.45
CA GLY A 409 -26.46 -5.54 -31.22
C GLY A 409 -27.43 -4.41 -30.87
N ILE A 410 -27.06 -3.14 -31.13
CA ILE A 410 -27.89 -1.98 -30.84
C ILE A 410 -29.12 -1.90 -31.76
N THR A 411 -28.96 -2.25 -33.05
CA THR A 411 -30.08 -2.27 -34.01
C THR A 411 -31.05 -3.42 -33.78
N LEU A 412 -30.60 -4.53 -33.19
CA LEU A 412 -31.45 -5.68 -32.90
C LEU A 412 -32.28 -5.49 -31.62
N GLU A 413 -31.79 -4.69 -30.67
CA GLU A 413 -32.39 -4.51 -29.34
C GLU A 413 -33.34 -3.30 -29.25
N LEU A 414 -33.30 -2.39 -30.23
CA LEU A 414 -34.08 -1.15 -30.28
C LEU A 414 -34.63 -0.98 -31.69
N THR A 415 -35.96 -0.97 -31.88
CA THR A 415 -36.64 -0.76 -33.18
C THR A 415 -36.47 0.68 -33.71
N LEU A 416 -35.24 1.16 -33.81
CA LEU A 416 -34.86 2.51 -34.23
C LEU A 416 -34.29 2.47 -35.66
N HIS A 417 -34.53 3.51 -36.44
CA HIS A 417 -34.01 3.58 -37.80
C HIS A 417 -32.55 4.08 -37.82
N LEU A 418 -31.68 3.39 -38.56
CA LEU A 418 -30.32 3.84 -38.80
C LEU A 418 -30.28 4.74 -40.03
N PHE A 419 -30.11 6.04 -39.81
CA PHE A 419 -30.01 7.03 -40.88
C PHE A 419 -28.57 7.20 -41.36
N SER A 420 -28.39 7.42 -42.66
CA SER A 420 -27.09 7.85 -43.19
C SER A 420 -26.84 9.34 -42.94
N TYR A 421 -25.59 9.77 -42.83
CA TYR A 421 -25.27 11.19 -42.66
C TYR A 421 -25.71 12.00 -43.87
N SER A 422 -25.59 11.46 -45.09
CA SER A 422 -26.06 12.11 -46.32
C SER A 422 -27.55 12.37 -46.30
N GLU A 423 -28.32 11.42 -45.76
CA GLU A 423 -29.78 11.54 -45.65
C GLU A 423 -30.16 12.63 -44.65
N LEU A 424 -29.55 12.65 -43.46
CA LEU A 424 -29.80 13.70 -42.47
C LEU A 424 -29.31 15.07 -42.93
N LYS A 425 -28.16 15.14 -43.61
CA LYS A 425 -27.66 16.39 -44.21
C LYS A 425 -28.63 16.93 -45.25
N LYS A 426 -29.26 16.07 -46.04
CA LYS A 426 -30.29 16.49 -47.00
C LYS A 426 -31.57 16.92 -46.31
N ALA A 427 -32.01 16.17 -45.29
CA ALA A 427 -33.22 16.46 -44.52
C ALA A 427 -33.15 17.80 -43.78
N THR A 428 -31.97 18.21 -43.32
CA THR A 428 -31.72 19.47 -42.59
C THR A 428 -31.19 20.60 -43.49
N ASN A 429 -31.25 20.43 -44.82
CA ASN A 429 -30.72 21.38 -45.80
C ASN A 429 -29.26 21.84 -45.49
N GLY A 430 -28.41 20.89 -45.12
CA GLY A 430 -27.02 21.15 -44.75
C GLY A 430 -26.81 21.56 -43.30
N PHE A 431 -27.76 21.31 -42.39
CA PHE A 431 -27.75 21.77 -41.00
C PHE A 431 -27.80 23.30 -40.89
N LYS A 432 -28.62 23.93 -41.74
CA LYS A 432 -28.66 25.39 -41.90
C LYS A 432 -29.41 26.09 -40.76
N GLU A 433 -30.48 25.47 -40.26
CA GLU A 433 -31.39 26.07 -39.28
C GLU A 433 -31.18 25.39 -37.92
N GLU A 434 -30.43 26.06 -37.04
CA GLU A 434 -30.21 25.63 -35.66
C GLU A 434 -31.35 26.14 -34.79
N VAL A 435 -32.14 25.21 -34.25
CA VAL A 435 -33.32 25.52 -33.42
C VAL A 435 -33.01 25.55 -31.93
N GLY A 436 -31.81 25.10 -31.53
CA GLY A 436 -31.35 25.19 -30.15
C GLY A 436 -30.00 24.52 -29.92
N LYS A 437 -29.35 24.88 -28.81
CA LYS A 437 -28.04 24.33 -28.43
C LYS A 437 -28.00 24.00 -26.94
N GLY A 438 -27.72 22.73 -26.65
CA GLY A 438 -27.61 22.22 -25.28
C GLY A 438 -26.22 21.69 -24.94
N SER A 439 -26.09 21.15 -23.74
CA SER A 439 -24.86 20.48 -23.25
C SER A 439 -24.39 19.33 -24.14
N PHE A 440 -25.32 18.68 -24.85
CA PHE A 440 -25.04 17.55 -25.73
C PHE A 440 -24.68 17.96 -27.17
N GLY A 441 -25.10 19.14 -27.62
CA GLY A 441 -24.83 19.61 -28.99
C GLY A 441 -25.90 20.53 -29.55
N ALA A 442 -25.73 20.88 -30.82
CA ALA A 442 -26.67 21.72 -31.56
C ALA A 442 -27.79 20.87 -32.17
N VAL A 443 -29.01 21.39 -32.14
CA VAL A 443 -30.24 20.77 -32.66
C VAL A 443 -30.66 21.51 -33.91
N TYR A 444 -30.91 20.76 -34.98
CA TYR A 444 -31.28 21.28 -36.29
C TYR A 444 -32.66 20.78 -36.70
N GLU A 445 -33.44 21.67 -37.29
CA GLU A 445 -34.72 21.28 -37.90
C GLU A 445 -34.48 20.56 -39.23
N GLY A 446 -35.30 19.54 -39.50
CA GLY A 446 -35.27 18.83 -40.77
C GLY A 446 -36.61 18.20 -41.14
N THR A 447 -36.74 17.81 -42.40
CA THR A 447 -37.91 17.09 -42.90
C THR A 447 -37.48 15.84 -43.65
N LEU A 448 -38.01 14.68 -43.25
CA LEU A 448 -37.75 13.42 -43.94
C LEU A 448 -38.55 13.35 -45.25
N CYS A 449 -37.86 13.05 -46.36
CA CYS A 449 -38.48 13.03 -47.70
C CYS A 449 -39.58 11.96 -47.85
N ARG A 450 -39.48 10.85 -47.12
CA ARG A 450 -40.54 9.84 -47.02
C ARG A 450 -41.53 10.27 -45.95
N GLY A 451 -42.68 10.81 -46.36
CA GLY A 451 -43.82 11.09 -45.48
C GLY A 451 -43.94 12.52 -44.93
N LYS A 452 -43.07 13.46 -45.34
CA LYS A 452 -43.08 14.88 -44.88
C LYS A 452 -43.13 15.03 -43.36
N LYS A 453 -42.47 14.13 -42.62
CA LYS A 453 -42.40 14.18 -41.16
C LYS A 453 -41.31 15.17 -40.73
N LEU A 454 -41.70 16.14 -39.91
CA LEU A 454 -40.78 17.08 -39.24
C LEU A 454 -39.97 16.36 -38.17
N ILE A 455 -38.67 16.59 -38.16
CA ILE A 455 -37.70 15.96 -37.25
C ILE A 455 -36.76 16.99 -36.65
N ALA A 456 -36.29 16.69 -35.44
CA ALA A 456 -35.19 17.40 -34.81
C ALA A 456 -33.93 16.50 -34.86
N VAL A 457 -32.85 17.03 -35.41
CA VAL A 457 -31.58 16.32 -35.55
C VAL A 457 -30.54 16.95 -34.63
N THR A 458 -30.18 16.25 -33.57
CA THR A 458 -29.14 16.70 -32.63
C THR A 458 -27.77 16.19 -33.07
N ARG A 459 -26.84 17.10 -33.33
CA ARG A 459 -25.45 16.80 -33.68
C ARG A 459 -24.55 17.00 -32.46
N LEU A 460 -23.91 15.92 -32.02
CA LEU A 460 -23.06 15.96 -30.82
C LEU A 460 -21.70 16.61 -31.12
N GLN A 461 -21.27 17.55 -30.26
CA GLN A 461 -20.07 18.38 -30.48
C GLN A 461 -18.78 17.83 -29.86
N LYS A 462 -18.85 16.95 -28.84
CA LYS A 462 -17.68 16.31 -28.21
C LYS A 462 -17.63 14.83 -28.56
N VAL A 463 -16.61 14.41 -29.30
CA VAL A 463 -16.36 12.98 -29.60
C VAL A 463 -14.95 12.62 -29.12
N VAL A 464 -14.82 12.51 -27.79
CA VAL A 464 -13.71 11.81 -27.10
C VAL A 464 -14.22 10.39 -26.76
N GLU A 465 -13.35 9.44 -26.38
CA GLU A 465 -13.76 8.06 -26.00
C GLU A 465 -14.89 8.01 -24.95
N GLU A 466 -15.03 9.04 -24.12
CA GLU A 466 -16.09 9.20 -23.13
C GLU A 466 -17.46 9.52 -23.78
N GLY A 467 -17.47 10.28 -24.88
CA GLY A 467 -18.68 10.65 -25.62
C GLY A 467 -19.33 9.49 -26.39
N GLU A 468 -18.58 8.44 -26.76
CA GLU A 468 -19.18 7.22 -27.34
C GLU A 468 -19.98 6.46 -26.28
N ARG A 469 -19.47 6.36 -25.04
CA ARG A 469 -20.20 5.69 -23.95
C ARG A 469 -21.46 6.46 -23.58
N GLU A 470 -21.39 7.78 -23.52
CA GLU A 470 -22.56 8.65 -23.27
C GLU A 470 -23.61 8.53 -24.38
N PHE A 471 -23.18 8.55 -25.66
CA PHE A 471 -24.07 8.37 -26.80
C PHE A 471 -24.81 7.01 -26.76
N GLN A 472 -24.08 5.94 -26.45
CA GLN A 472 -24.64 4.60 -26.32
C GLN A 472 -25.59 4.47 -25.12
N ALA A 473 -25.25 5.11 -24.00
CA ALA A 473 -26.12 5.16 -22.82
C ALA A 473 -27.44 5.89 -23.14
N GLU A 474 -27.37 7.01 -23.86
CA GLU A 474 -28.56 7.80 -24.21
C GLU A 474 -29.47 7.07 -25.20
N ILE A 475 -28.91 6.44 -26.24
CA ILE A 475 -29.67 5.59 -27.18
C ILE A 475 -30.39 4.46 -26.43
N ARG A 476 -29.71 3.80 -25.48
CA ARG A 476 -30.32 2.73 -24.67
C ARG A 476 -31.38 3.26 -23.69
N ALA A 477 -31.17 4.44 -23.13
CA ALA A 477 -32.08 5.03 -22.14
C ALA A 477 -33.37 5.56 -22.75
N ILE A 478 -33.30 6.19 -23.92
CA ILE A 478 -34.45 6.79 -24.62
C ILE A 478 -35.10 5.80 -25.58
N GLY A 479 -34.32 4.95 -26.26
CA GLY A 479 -34.83 4.04 -27.28
C GLY A 479 -35.83 2.98 -26.78
N ARG A 480 -35.89 2.71 -25.47
CA ARG A 480 -36.84 1.76 -24.84
C ARG A 480 -38.13 2.39 -24.32
N ARG A 481 -38.24 3.72 -24.30
CA ARG A 481 -39.36 4.40 -23.64
C ARG A 481 -40.29 5.02 -24.67
N HIS A 482 -41.45 4.39 -24.86
CA HIS A 482 -42.55 4.97 -25.63
C HIS A 482 -43.62 5.44 -24.64
N HIS A 483 -43.74 6.75 -24.45
CA HIS A 483 -44.72 7.33 -23.54
C HIS A 483 -45.34 8.57 -24.21
N ARG A 484 -46.66 8.75 -24.09
CA ARG A 484 -47.43 9.83 -24.74
C ARG A 484 -46.89 11.23 -24.45
N ASN A 485 -46.21 11.39 -23.32
CA ASN A 485 -45.68 12.68 -22.86
C ASN A 485 -44.15 12.76 -22.96
N LEU A 486 -43.46 11.89 -23.72
CA LEU A 486 -42.00 11.94 -23.95
C LEU A 486 -41.72 12.06 -25.44
N VAL A 487 -40.72 12.86 -25.81
CA VAL A 487 -40.26 12.96 -27.20
C VAL A 487 -39.75 11.60 -27.65
N GLN A 488 -40.29 11.12 -28.77
CA GLN A 488 -39.88 9.83 -29.31
C GLN A 488 -38.56 9.96 -30.09
N LEU A 489 -37.60 9.10 -29.73
CA LEU A 489 -36.41 8.85 -30.56
C LEU A 489 -36.83 8.01 -31.76
N LEU A 490 -36.62 8.54 -32.96
CA LEU A 490 -36.96 7.89 -34.23
C LEU A 490 -35.79 7.07 -34.79
N GLY A 491 -34.57 7.53 -34.53
CA GLY A 491 -33.39 6.90 -35.06
C GLY A 491 -32.11 7.64 -34.72
N TYR A 492 -31.01 7.20 -35.31
CA TYR A 492 -29.68 7.75 -35.07
C TYR A 492 -28.76 7.54 -36.27
N CYS A 493 -27.64 8.25 -36.29
CA CYS A 493 -26.58 8.10 -37.30
C CYS A 493 -25.23 7.87 -36.61
N ILE A 494 -24.53 6.81 -37.03
CA ILE A 494 -23.17 6.46 -36.60
C ILE A 494 -22.31 6.28 -37.85
N GLU A 495 -21.63 7.34 -38.27
CA GLU A 495 -20.72 7.30 -39.43
C GLU A 495 -19.38 7.96 -39.10
N GLY A 496 -18.30 7.18 -39.08
CA GLY A 496 -16.97 7.68 -38.70
C GLY A 496 -16.98 8.25 -37.27
N SER A 497 -16.60 9.53 -37.11
CA SER A 497 -16.71 10.28 -35.85
C SER A 497 -18.04 11.03 -35.70
N ARG A 498 -18.98 10.90 -36.64
CA ARG A 498 -20.26 11.62 -36.62
C ARG A 498 -21.27 10.83 -35.80
N ARG A 499 -21.84 11.47 -34.80
CA ARG A 499 -22.91 10.94 -33.94
C ARG A 499 -24.08 11.91 -33.96
N LEU A 500 -25.22 11.44 -34.44
CA LEU A 500 -26.45 12.25 -34.50
C LEU A 500 -27.64 11.44 -33.97
N LEU A 501 -28.54 12.11 -33.26
CA LEU A 501 -29.81 11.59 -32.79
C LEU A 501 -30.95 12.24 -33.59
N VAL A 502 -31.97 11.45 -33.91
CA VAL A 502 -33.14 11.89 -34.69
C VAL A 502 -34.39 11.68 -33.87
N CYS A 503 -35.06 12.77 -33.51
CA CYS A 503 -36.28 12.79 -32.71
C CYS A 503 -37.43 13.43 -33.47
N GLU A 504 -38.65 13.26 -32.96
CA GLU A 504 -39.79 14.05 -33.40
C GLU A 504 -39.59 15.54 -33.11
N TYR A 505 -39.99 16.39 -34.05
CA TYR A 505 -39.97 17.83 -33.87
C TYR A 505 -41.14 18.30 -33.01
N MET A 506 -40.89 19.23 -32.09
CA MET A 506 -41.93 19.82 -31.24
C MET A 506 -42.25 21.23 -31.73
N SER A 507 -43.42 21.39 -32.36
CA SER A 507 -43.87 22.66 -32.94
C SER A 507 -44.18 23.76 -31.92
N ASN A 508 -44.39 23.41 -30.66
CA ASN A 508 -44.85 24.34 -29.62
C ASN A 508 -43.72 24.90 -28.75
N GLY A 509 -42.46 24.73 -29.15
CA GLY A 509 -41.30 25.22 -28.41
C GLY A 509 -40.97 24.42 -27.15
N SER A 510 -39.97 24.87 -26.41
CA SER A 510 -39.56 24.25 -25.15
C SER A 510 -40.41 24.71 -23.98
N LEU A 511 -40.35 23.91 -22.92
CA LEU A 511 -40.76 24.30 -21.58
C LEU A 511 -40.23 25.69 -21.21
N ALA A 512 -38.93 25.91 -21.36
CA ALA A 512 -38.27 27.15 -20.92
C ALA A 512 -38.87 28.38 -21.63
N ASP A 513 -39.29 28.20 -22.89
CA ASP A 513 -39.95 29.24 -23.68
C ASP A 513 -41.35 29.57 -23.13
N LEU A 514 -42.09 28.56 -22.66
CA LEU A 514 -43.41 28.74 -22.04
C LEU A 514 -43.35 29.36 -20.63
N LEU A 515 -42.23 29.19 -19.92
CA LEU A 515 -42.02 29.75 -18.58
C LEU A 515 -41.28 31.10 -18.55
N ASN A 516 -40.99 31.71 -19.71
CA ASN A 516 -40.26 32.99 -19.84
C ASN A 516 -38.90 33.02 -19.08
N LEU A 517 -38.19 31.88 -19.00
CA LEU A 517 -36.87 31.84 -18.38
C LEU A 517 -35.80 32.29 -19.39
N GLN A 518 -35.53 33.59 -19.49
CA GLN A 518 -34.42 34.10 -20.30
C GLN A 518 -33.07 33.66 -19.68
N GLY A 519 -32.35 32.78 -20.39
CA GLY A 519 -30.95 32.43 -20.09
C GLY A 519 -30.64 30.96 -19.79
N ALA A 520 -31.60 30.04 -19.89
CA ALA A 520 -31.34 28.60 -19.68
C ALA A 520 -30.71 27.93 -20.93
N GLN A 521 -29.63 27.18 -20.74
CA GLN A 521 -29.04 26.34 -21.80
C GLN A 521 -29.88 25.08 -22.01
N ILE A 522 -30.63 25.03 -23.11
CA ILE A 522 -31.63 23.98 -23.38
C ILE A 522 -30.95 22.66 -23.78
N GLY A 523 -30.83 21.73 -22.83
CA GLY A 523 -30.45 20.34 -23.09
C GLY A 523 -31.65 19.45 -23.42
N MET A 524 -31.42 18.30 -24.05
CA MET A 524 -32.46 17.31 -24.42
C MET A 524 -33.35 16.84 -23.25
N ARG A 525 -32.92 17.09 -22.00
CA ARG A 525 -33.67 16.83 -20.76
C ARG A 525 -34.66 17.92 -20.37
N GLU A 526 -34.61 19.10 -20.97
CA GLU A 526 -35.41 20.26 -20.57
C GLU A 526 -36.66 20.49 -21.43
N LEU A 527 -37.06 19.50 -22.23
CA LEU A 527 -38.27 19.61 -23.06
C LEU A 527 -39.42 18.84 -22.41
N LYS A 528 -40.31 19.54 -21.69
CA LYS A 528 -41.69 19.10 -21.38
C LYS A 528 -42.55 20.17 -20.69
N PHE A 529 -43.72 20.50 -21.23
CA PHE A 529 -44.97 20.85 -20.52
C PHE A 529 -46.18 20.52 -21.42
N PRO A 530 -47.41 20.31 -20.90
CA PRO A 530 -47.84 20.30 -19.50
C PRO A 530 -47.76 18.93 -18.80
#